data_AF-A0A7V9EUF3-F1
#
_entry.id   AF-A0A7V9EUF3-F1
#
_cell.length_a   1.000
_cell.length_b   1.000
_cell.length_c   1.000
_cell.angle_alpha   90.00
_cell.angle_beta   90.00
_cell.angle_gamma   90.00
#
_symmetry.space_group_name_H-M   'P 1'
#
loop_
_entity.id
_entity.type
_entity.pdbx_description
1 polymer ?
#
loop_
_entity_poly.entity_id
_entity_poly.type
_entity_poly.pdbx_seq_one_letter_code
_entity_poly.pdbx_strand_id
1 'polypeptide(L)'
;MPADPLDLYFSEIFGVNESQLEDYGAFNISLVVDLPLFIDPFLLFQSKEPQYKKLHEEMIDYLRYLRDEASAALKNESRLKHLYCFPEVTQNWLGFSLDSNRGRGLALDFGRALAENLDGIFESFGEEKITQGAHLEKLCLIKENIGRDKISDFTTNLIKGFLCEYTERFVEEHVLNKSIGRFSVSRAFFDYEFGRWSSKTYYLPKFGEDFVLLTPRELLTQDDTWINKKDFVQEYYDIPKAIPNQELRERVDAYFRSILPPNPSAKEAHRAVQKTALKFPVLIDYFIKLKENNGAEAQRRSSERVEASTTLFVEHAKQLIKILQSETSFYREPLASKEAAHEKVLFLKDVIENKGGHRIFYNKGRPIKRESDLQILYRLVWHGTR
;
A
#
# COMPACT_ATOMS: atom_id res chain seq x y z
N MET A 1 16.34 11.57 24.67
CA MET A 1 17.43 10.72 25.20
C MET A 1 18.01 9.96 24.00
N PRO A 2 19.14 9.25 24.05
CA PRO A 2 19.40 8.25 23.01
C PRO A 2 18.22 7.25 22.98
N ALA A 3 17.84 6.77 21.79
CA ALA A 3 16.80 5.76 21.66
C ALA A 3 17.21 4.50 22.44
N ASP A 4 16.26 3.89 23.15
CA ASP A 4 16.44 2.56 23.75
C ASP A 4 16.66 1.56 22.59
N PRO A 5 17.60 0.60 22.69
CA PRO A 5 17.75 -0.47 21.69
C PRO A 5 16.48 -1.30 21.45
N LEU A 6 15.45 -1.15 22.29
CA LEU A 6 14.13 -1.74 22.12
C LEU A 6 13.09 -0.79 21.50
N ASP A 7 13.43 0.48 21.21
CA ASP A 7 12.54 1.40 20.52
C ASP A 7 12.37 0.94 19.06
N LEU A 8 11.14 0.61 18.67
CA LEU A 8 10.84 0.06 17.34
C LEU A 8 10.02 1.01 16.48
N TYR A 9 9.21 1.86 17.11
CA TYR A 9 8.20 2.66 16.42
C TYR A 9 8.60 4.13 16.36
N PHE A 10 8.01 4.85 15.38
CA PHE A 10 8.21 6.28 15.21
C PHE A 10 8.05 7.06 16.53
N SER A 11 6.98 6.78 17.27
CA SER A 11 6.68 7.46 18.54
C SER A 11 7.82 7.32 19.55
N GLU A 12 8.39 6.13 19.68
CA GLU A 12 9.44 5.82 20.65
C GLU A 12 10.76 6.49 20.23
N ILE A 13 11.14 6.29 18.96
CA ILE A 13 12.42 6.76 18.40
C ILE A 13 12.51 8.29 18.40
N PHE A 14 11.40 8.98 18.10
CA PHE A 14 11.37 10.45 18.07
C PHE A 14 10.85 11.09 19.36
N GLY A 15 10.48 10.28 20.37
CA GLY A 15 10.03 10.76 21.67
C GLY A 15 8.71 11.52 21.63
N VAL A 16 7.76 11.06 20.81
CA VAL A 16 6.43 11.64 20.61
C VAL A 16 5.38 10.74 21.26
N ASN A 17 4.34 11.32 21.87
CA ASN A 17 3.26 10.53 22.43
C ASN A 17 2.42 9.89 21.31
N GLU A 18 2.02 8.63 21.49
CA GLU A 18 1.19 7.92 20.51
C GLU A 18 -0.15 8.61 20.24
N SER A 19 -0.73 9.26 21.27
CA SER A 19 -1.95 10.06 21.11
C SER A 19 -1.77 11.24 20.15
N GLN A 20 -0.58 11.84 20.06
CA GLN A 20 -0.32 12.92 19.11
C GLN A 20 -0.35 12.41 17.67
N LEU A 21 0.19 11.20 17.42
CA LEU A 21 0.09 10.56 16.10
C LEU A 21 -1.36 10.20 15.78
N GLU A 22 -2.09 9.66 16.75
CA GLU A 22 -3.49 9.30 16.60
C GLU A 22 -4.37 10.52 16.29
N ASP A 23 -4.24 11.60 17.06
CA ASP A 23 -4.96 12.86 16.88
C ASP A 23 -4.64 13.50 15.52
N TYR A 24 -3.38 13.41 15.07
CA TYR A 24 -2.97 13.88 13.74
C TYR A 24 -3.44 12.97 12.60
N GLY A 25 -3.84 11.73 12.91
CA GLY A 25 -4.23 10.72 11.94
C GLY A 25 -3.06 9.98 11.29
N ALA A 26 -1.85 10.06 11.84
CA ALA A 26 -0.67 9.35 11.34
C ALA A 26 -0.58 7.92 11.89
N PHE A 27 -0.11 6.99 11.05
CA PHE A 27 0.15 5.61 11.47
C PHE A 27 1.50 5.52 12.19
N ASN A 28 1.55 4.83 13.34
CA ASN A 28 2.79 4.63 14.11
C ASN A 28 3.64 3.51 13.48
N ILE A 29 4.39 3.87 12.44
CA ILE A 29 5.22 2.93 11.65
C ILE A 29 6.37 2.33 12.48
N SER A 30 6.79 1.12 12.12
CA SER A 30 8.00 0.49 12.65
C SER A 30 9.21 0.90 11.82
N LEU A 31 10.32 1.26 12.46
CA LEU A 31 11.60 1.56 11.81
C LEU A 31 12.58 0.38 11.87
N VAL A 32 12.02 -0.83 11.93
CA VAL A 32 12.76 -2.09 12.01
C VAL A 32 12.38 -3.05 10.89
N VAL A 33 11.09 -3.18 10.62
CA VAL A 33 10.53 -4.05 9.59
C VAL A 33 9.34 -3.35 8.96
N ASP A 34 9.13 -3.59 7.66
CA ASP A 34 7.95 -3.06 6.99
C ASP A 34 6.67 -3.64 7.59
N LEU A 35 5.66 -2.78 7.73
CA LEU A 35 4.33 -3.21 8.12
C LEU A 35 3.49 -3.44 6.87
N PRO A 36 2.66 -4.52 6.82
CA PRO A 36 2.02 -5.01 5.60
C PRO A 36 0.78 -4.20 5.24
N LEU A 37 0.96 -2.89 5.10
CA LEU A 37 -0.04 -1.90 4.73
C LEU A 37 0.35 -1.27 3.39
N PHE A 38 -0.65 -0.75 2.69
CA PHE A 38 -0.55 -0.21 1.34
C PHE A 38 -1.39 1.05 1.24
N ILE A 39 -0.97 1.99 0.39
CA ILE A 39 -1.79 3.14 0.02
C ILE A 39 -2.75 2.72 -1.09
N ASP A 40 -4.05 2.91 -0.86
CA ASP A 40 -5.11 2.62 -1.84
C ASP A 40 -5.62 3.93 -2.46
N PRO A 41 -5.36 4.18 -3.75
CA PRO A 41 -5.76 5.43 -4.39
C PRO A 41 -7.27 5.66 -4.41
N PHE A 42 -8.09 4.62 -4.38
CA PHE A 42 -9.53 4.75 -4.22
C PHE A 42 -9.92 5.45 -2.91
N LEU A 43 -9.13 5.32 -1.85
CA LEU A 43 -9.40 6.00 -0.57
C LEU A 43 -9.17 7.51 -0.68
N LEU A 44 -8.25 7.97 -1.54
CA LEU A 44 -8.09 9.39 -1.87
C LEU A 44 -9.35 9.92 -2.60
N PHE A 45 -9.83 9.18 -3.60
CA PHE A 45 -11.03 9.52 -4.35
C PHE A 45 -12.28 9.61 -3.46
N GLN A 46 -12.46 8.61 -2.59
CA GLN A 46 -13.64 8.47 -1.74
C GLN A 46 -13.57 9.34 -0.47
N SER A 47 -12.41 9.90 -0.15
CA SER A 47 -12.23 10.73 1.06
C SER A 47 -13.19 11.92 1.08
N LYS A 48 -13.58 12.36 2.27
CA LYS A 48 -14.32 13.61 2.46
C LYS A 48 -13.38 14.81 2.54
N GLU A 49 -12.09 14.58 2.77
CA GLU A 49 -11.09 15.62 2.92
C GLU A 49 -10.76 16.25 1.55
N PRO A 50 -10.98 17.57 1.36
CA PRO A 50 -10.72 18.23 0.09
C PRO A 50 -9.27 18.08 -0.39
N GLN A 51 -8.30 18.04 0.54
CA GLN A 51 -6.90 17.85 0.22
C GLN A 51 -6.66 16.50 -0.49
N TYR A 52 -7.36 15.44 -0.08
CA TYR A 52 -7.13 14.09 -0.61
C TYR A 52 -7.80 13.89 -1.95
N LYS A 53 -8.97 14.50 -2.15
CA LYS A 53 -9.58 14.59 -3.47
C LYS A 53 -8.69 15.33 -4.46
N LYS A 54 -8.08 16.43 -4.04
CA LYS A 54 -7.12 17.18 -4.86
C LYS A 54 -5.90 16.33 -5.23
N LEU A 55 -5.35 15.56 -4.29
CA LEU A 55 -4.25 14.64 -4.59
C LEU A 55 -4.67 13.58 -5.62
N HIS A 56 -5.87 13.02 -5.48
CA HIS A 56 -6.40 12.10 -6.47
C HIS A 56 -6.53 12.77 -7.86
N GLU A 57 -7.08 13.98 -7.93
CA GLU A 57 -7.17 14.75 -9.19
C GLU A 57 -5.78 14.98 -9.81
N GLU A 58 -4.79 15.39 -9.03
CA GLU A 58 -3.40 15.59 -9.49
C GLU A 58 -2.76 14.29 -10.00
N MET A 59 -3.08 13.14 -9.37
CA MET A 59 -2.68 11.82 -9.86
C MET A 59 -3.31 11.51 -11.22
N ILE A 60 -4.59 11.81 -11.40
CA ILE A 60 -5.30 11.61 -12.67
C ILE A 60 -4.72 12.53 -13.76
N ASP A 61 -4.41 13.78 -13.44
CA ASP A 61 -3.77 14.71 -14.39
C ASP A 61 -2.41 14.19 -14.84
N TYR A 62 -1.64 13.58 -13.94
CA TYR A 62 -0.39 12.94 -14.31
C TYR A 62 -0.60 11.74 -15.24
N LEU A 63 -1.62 10.91 -14.98
CA LEU A 63 -1.95 9.78 -15.86
C LEU A 63 -2.45 10.22 -17.24
N ARG A 64 -3.19 11.33 -17.34
CA ARG A 64 -3.56 11.96 -18.61
C ARG A 64 -2.32 12.43 -19.37
N TYR A 65 -1.38 13.07 -18.66
CA TYR A 65 -0.10 13.44 -19.25
C TYR A 65 0.67 12.22 -19.76
N LEU A 66 0.74 11.13 -18.97
CA LEU A 66 1.35 9.89 -19.44
C LEU A 66 0.66 9.35 -20.69
N ARG A 67 -0.68 9.32 -20.72
CA ARG A 67 -1.46 8.88 -21.88
C ARG A 67 -1.08 9.64 -23.15
N ASP A 68 -1.04 10.96 -23.07
CA ASP A 68 -0.70 11.81 -24.21
C ASP A 68 0.76 11.60 -24.69
N GLU A 69 1.62 11.16 -23.77
CA GLU A 69 3.04 10.89 -23.97
C GLU A 69 3.35 9.45 -24.40
N ALA A 70 2.37 8.54 -24.35
CA ALA A 70 2.57 7.10 -24.44
C ALA A 70 3.22 6.65 -25.75
N SER A 71 2.69 7.09 -26.89
CA SER A 71 3.24 6.75 -28.22
C SER A 71 4.69 7.20 -28.38
N ALA A 72 5.04 8.37 -27.84
CA ALA A 72 6.40 8.91 -27.89
C ALA A 72 7.34 8.16 -26.94
N ALA A 73 6.87 7.83 -25.73
CA ALA A 73 7.62 7.09 -24.73
C ALA A 73 7.93 5.65 -25.18
N LEU A 74 7.00 4.96 -25.85
CA LEU A 74 7.22 3.61 -26.37
C LEU A 74 8.34 3.54 -27.41
N LYS A 75 8.57 4.64 -28.14
CA LYS A 75 9.63 4.78 -29.15
C LYS A 75 10.97 5.23 -28.56
N ASN A 76 11.00 5.68 -27.30
CA ASN A 76 12.20 6.20 -26.64
C ASN A 76 12.32 5.69 -25.21
N GLU A 77 13.21 4.72 -24.99
CA GLU A 77 13.41 4.09 -23.68
C GLU A 77 13.84 5.09 -22.59
N SER A 78 14.61 6.13 -22.93
CA SER A 78 14.99 7.16 -21.94
C SER A 78 13.78 7.93 -21.45
N ARG A 79 12.89 8.32 -22.37
CA ARG A 79 11.61 8.98 -22.05
C ARG A 79 10.71 8.06 -21.24
N LEU A 80 10.63 6.77 -21.62
CA LEU A 80 9.91 5.76 -20.87
C LEU A 80 10.43 5.61 -19.43
N LYS A 81 11.75 5.53 -19.23
CA LYS A 81 12.36 5.48 -17.88
C LYS A 81 12.07 6.74 -17.06
N HIS A 82 12.10 7.90 -17.69
CA HIS A 82 11.91 9.17 -17.01
C HIS A 82 10.47 9.37 -16.52
N LEU A 83 9.49 9.00 -17.34
CA LEU A 83 8.08 9.26 -17.08
C LEU A 83 7.35 8.07 -16.42
N TYR A 84 7.74 6.82 -16.72
CA TYR A 84 6.94 5.65 -16.33
C TYR A 84 7.58 4.75 -15.28
N CYS A 85 8.87 4.95 -14.99
CA CYS A 85 9.58 4.12 -14.02
C CYS A 85 9.84 4.90 -12.75
N PHE A 86 9.58 4.29 -11.59
CA PHE A 86 9.68 4.93 -10.28
C PHE A 86 10.46 4.06 -9.31
N PRO A 87 11.36 4.65 -8.50
CA PRO A 87 11.92 3.93 -7.36
C PRO A 87 10.84 3.68 -6.32
N GLU A 88 11.05 2.70 -5.46
CA GLU A 88 10.23 2.51 -4.27
C GLU A 88 10.51 3.62 -3.24
N VAL A 89 9.48 4.02 -2.50
CA VAL A 89 9.59 5.03 -1.45
C VAL A 89 9.74 4.33 -0.11
N THR A 90 10.98 4.00 0.23
CA THR A 90 11.32 3.16 1.38
C THR A 90 11.13 3.88 2.73
N GLN A 91 10.99 5.21 2.72
CA GLN A 91 10.93 6.03 3.93
C GLN A 91 9.61 5.94 4.70
N ASN A 92 8.56 5.34 4.13
CA ASN A 92 7.28 5.13 4.82
C ASN A 92 7.22 3.80 5.60
N TRP A 93 8.19 2.88 5.40
CA TRP A 93 8.27 1.57 6.08
C TRP A 93 7.00 0.72 5.94
N LEU A 94 6.38 0.79 4.76
CA LEU A 94 5.19 0.02 4.40
C LEU A 94 5.56 -1.02 3.34
N GLY A 95 5.07 -2.25 3.49
CA GLY A 95 5.37 -3.33 2.56
C GLY A 95 5.51 -4.70 3.24
N PHE A 96 6.20 -5.61 2.56
CA PHE A 96 6.39 -6.99 3.03
C PHE A 96 7.84 -7.35 3.35
N SER A 97 8.78 -6.40 3.28
CA SER A 97 10.19 -6.69 3.44
C SER A 97 10.53 -6.97 4.91
N LEU A 98 11.10 -8.15 5.18
CA LEU A 98 11.37 -8.64 6.55
C LEU A 98 12.75 -8.26 7.10
N ASP A 99 13.66 -7.88 6.22
CA ASP A 99 15.09 -7.64 6.53
C ASP A 99 15.60 -6.27 6.06
N SER A 100 14.75 -5.52 5.36
CA SER A 100 15.01 -4.16 4.88
C SER A 100 13.66 -3.45 4.68
N ASN A 101 13.69 -2.19 4.27
CA ASN A 101 12.54 -1.46 3.71
C ASN A 101 12.67 -1.31 2.19
N ARG A 102 13.40 -2.22 1.53
CA ARG A 102 13.70 -2.16 0.10
C ARG A 102 13.07 -3.35 -0.62
N GLY A 103 12.30 -3.06 -1.64
CA GLY A 103 11.76 -4.00 -2.61
C GLY A 103 12.16 -3.63 -4.05
N ARG A 104 11.26 -3.96 -4.99
CA ARG A 104 11.44 -3.77 -6.43
C ARG A 104 10.49 -2.69 -6.90
N GLY A 105 10.98 -1.44 -6.97
CA GLY A 105 10.22 -0.33 -7.55
C GLY A 105 9.72 -0.59 -8.97
N LEU A 106 9.00 0.39 -9.52
CA LEU A 106 8.36 0.33 -10.82
C LEU A 106 9.38 0.39 -11.96
N ALA A 107 9.85 -0.78 -12.41
CA ALA A 107 10.87 -0.93 -13.45
C ALA A 107 10.30 -0.85 -14.87
N LEU A 108 11.19 -0.97 -15.86
CA LEU A 108 10.90 -0.88 -17.30
C LEU A 108 9.72 -1.74 -17.77
N ASP A 109 9.57 -2.96 -17.25
CA ASP A 109 8.47 -3.84 -17.66
C ASP A 109 7.10 -3.28 -17.24
N PHE A 110 7.03 -2.69 -16.04
CA PHE A 110 5.85 -1.96 -15.60
C PHE A 110 5.66 -0.69 -16.43
N GLY A 111 6.72 0.09 -16.65
CA GLY A 111 6.60 1.34 -17.38
C GLY A 111 6.15 1.14 -18.84
N ARG A 112 6.72 0.16 -19.53
CA ARG A 112 6.31 -0.26 -20.88
C ARG A 112 4.87 -0.73 -20.88
N ALA A 113 4.50 -1.55 -19.90
CA ALA A 113 3.13 -2.03 -19.76
C ALA A 113 2.11 -0.90 -19.61
N LEU A 114 2.43 0.09 -18.78
CA LEU A 114 1.56 1.23 -18.54
C LEU A 114 1.39 2.03 -19.84
N ALA A 115 2.50 2.36 -20.52
CA ALA A 115 2.46 3.08 -21.78
C ALA A 115 1.67 2.33 -22.88
N GLU A 116 1.86 1.01 -23.03
CA GLU A 116 1.08 0.19 -24.00
C GLU A 116 -0.42 0.22 -23.75
N ASN A 117 -0.85 0.24 -22.48
CA ASN A 117 -2.27 0.25 -22.14
C ASN A 117 -2.88 1.64 -22.36
N LEU A 118 -2.15 2.70 -22.04
CA LEU A 118 -2.60 4.08 -22.26
C LEU A 118 -2.63 4.44 -23.75
N ASP A 119 -1.71 3.92 -24.57
CA ASP A 119 -1.70 4.07 -26.05
C ASP A 119 -2.73 3.17 -26.76
N GLY A 120 -3.42 2.30 -26.02
CA GLY A 120 -4.31 1.26 -26.57
C GLY A 120 -5.69 1.25 -25.91
N ILE A 121 -5.92 0.28 -25.02
CA ILE A 121 -7.25 0.01 -24.45
C ILE A 121 -7.78 1.19 -23.61
N PHE A 122 -6.89 2.07 -23.15
CA PHE A 122 -7.22 3.24 -22.34
C PHE A 122 -6.86 4.57 -23.03
N GLU A 123 -6.94 4.63 -24.36
CA GLU A 123 -6.76 5.88 -25.12
C GLU A 123 -7.73 7.00 -24.68
N SER A 124 -8.89 6.64 -24.11
CA SER A 124 -9.88 7.59 -23.55
C SER A 124 -9.78 7.77 -22.02
N PHE A 125 -8.67 7.35 -21.39
CA PHE A 125 -8.48 7.52 -19.95
C PHE A 125 -8.61 8.99 -19.55
N GLY A 126 -9.40 9.29 -18.52
CA GLY A 126 -9.68 10.66 -18.07
C GLY A 126 -10.89 11.33 -18.74
N GLU A 127 -11.54 10.67 -19.70
CA GLU A 127 -12.77 11.13 -20.37
C GLU A 127 -13.95 10.16 -20.12
N GLU A 128 -13.94 9.48 -18.98
CA GLU A 128 -14.94 8.49 -18.62
C GLU A 128 -16.35 9.11 -18.51
N LYS A 129 -17.34 8.40 -19.06
CA LYS A 129 -18.76 8.81 -19.03
C LYS A 129 -19.63 7.97 -18.12
N ILE A 130 -19.13 6.80 -17.70
CA ILE A 130 -19.89 5.81 -16.93
C ILE A 130 -19.62 5.96 -15.43
N THR A 131 -18.36 6.19 -15.08
CA THR A 131 -17.86 6.39 -13.71
C THR A 131 -17.95 7.85 -13.31
N GLN A 132 -17.88 8.13 -12.01
CA GLN A 132 -17.83 9.48 -11.46
C GLN A 132 -16.44 10.12 -11.62
N GLY A 133 -15.38 9.29 -11.61
CA GLY A 133 -14.00 9.74 -11.86
C GLY A 133 -13.19 8.72 -12.66
N ALA A 134 -11.97 9.12 -13.03
CA ALA A 134 -10.94 8.23 -13.55
C ALA A 134 -10.23 7.54 -12.38
N HIS A 135 -9.79 6.29 -12.55
CA HIS A 135 -9.19 5.50 -11.46
C HIS A 135 -7.89 4.86 -11.94
N LEU A 136 -6.80 5.05 -11.19
CA LEU A 136 -5.49 4.46 -11.49
C LEU A 136 -5.56 2.92 -11.58
N GLU A 137 -6.38 2.31 -10.73
CA GLU A 137 -6.56 0.87 -10.58
C GLU A 137 -7.15 0.21 -11.83
N LYS A 138 -7.77 0.99 -12.71
CA LYS A 138 -8.24 0.54 -14.03
C LYS A 138 -7.13 -0.19 -14.80
N LEU A 139 -5.89 0.26 -14.63
CA LEU A 139 -4.68 -0.33 -15.23
C LEU A 139 -4.42 -1.78 -14.75
N CYS A 140 -4.79 -2.13 -13.53
CA CYS A 140 -4.58 -3.45 -12.93
C CYS A 140 -5.57 -4.52 -13.40
N LEU A 141 -6.72 -4.09 -13.93
CA LEU A 141 -7.80 -5.00 -14.28
C LEU A 141 -7.49 -5.77 -15.58
N ILE A 142 -6.66 -5.18 -16.45
CA ILE A 142 -6.35 -5.76 -17.76
C ILE A 142 -5.06 -6.58 -17.75
N LYS A 143 -3.98 -6.07 -17.15
CA LYS A 143 -2.66 -6.72 -17.27
C LYS A 143 -2.39 -7.71 -16.14
N GLU A 144 -1.85 -8.87 -16.49
CA GLU A 144 -1.25 -9.78 -15.51
C GLU A 144 -0.03 -9.11 -14.84
N ASN A 145 0.17 -9.36 -13.55
CA ASN A 145 1.33 -8.89 -12.75
C ASN A 145 1.36 -7.39 -12.38
N ILE A 146 0.24 -6.66 -12.45
CA ILE A 146 0.08 -5.40 -11.73
C ILE A 146 -0.85 -5.66 -10.53
N GLY A 147 -0.26 -5.74 -9.34
CA GLY A 147 -0.97 -5.98 -8.09
C GLY A 147 -0.98 -4.74 -7.19
N ARG A 148 -1.59 -4.89 -6.00
CA ARG A 148 -1.69 -3.83 -4.99
C ARG A 148 -0.37 -3.15 -4.65
N ASP A 149 0.72 -3.92 -4.63
CA ASP A 149 2.07 -3.46 -4.28
C ASP A 149 2.53 -2.37 -5.25
N LYS A 150 2.45 -2.64 -6.56
CA LYS A 150 2.81 -1.67 -7.60
C LYS A 150 1.87 -0.45 -7.62
N ILE A 151 0.60 -0.62 -7.28
CA ILE A 151 -0.34 0.49 -7.20
C ILE A 151 -0.06 1.38 -6.01
N SER A 152 0.21 0.77 -4.86
CA SER A 152 0.64 1.48 -3.66
C SER A 152 1.94 2.22 -3.91
N ASP A 153 2.95 1.58 -4.52
CA ASP A 153 4.22 2.22 -4.87
C ASP A 153 4.03 3.38 -5.83
N PHE A 154 3.19 3.20 -6.86
CA PHE A 154 2.94 4.26 -7.82
C PHE A 154 2.23 5.43 -7.15
N THR A 155 1.16 5.15 -6.41
CA THR A 155 0.41 6.14 -5.64
C THR A 155 1.33 6.89 -4.69
N THR A 156 2.16 6.17 -3.92
CA THR A 156 3.12 6.74 -2.96
C THR A 156 4.12 7.67 -3.66
N ASN A 157 4.60 7.31 -4.86
CA ASN A 157 5.46 8.19 -5.65
C ASN A 157 4.72 9.46 -6.12
N LEU A 158 3.47 9.33 -6.56
CA LEU A 158 2.68 10.47 -7.04
C LEU A 158 2.32 11.44 -5.92
N ILE A 159 2.05 10.94 -4.71
CA ILE A 159 1.73 11.77 -3.54
C ILE A 159 2.94 12.05 -2.64
N LYS A 160 4.16 11.73 -3.09
CA LYS A 160 5.37 11.80 -2.26
C LYS A 160 5.61 13.18 -1.67
N GLY A 161 5.41 14.23 -2.47
CA GLY A 161 5.52 15.61 -2.00
C GLY A 161 4.56 15.92 -0.87
N PHE A 162 3.31 15.47 -0.97
CA PHE A 162 2.33 15.59 0.11
C PHE A 162 2.74 14.82 1.36
N LEU A 163 3.27 13.60 1.25
CA LEU A 163 3.74 12.85 2.43
C LEU A 163 4.90 13.56 3.12
N CYS A 164 5.79 14.20 2.36
CA CYS A 164 6.85 15.04 2.93
C CYS A 164 6.26 16.24 3.69
N GLU A 165 5.33 16.98 3.10
CA GLU A 165 4.68 18.14 3.76
C GLU A 165 3.86 17.71 4.98
N TYR A 166 3.14 16.60 4.88
CA TYR A 166 2.38 16.00 5.98
C TYR A 166 3.29 15.64 7.15
N THR A 167 4.47 15.07 6.86
CA THR A 167 5.45 14.71 7.89
C THR A 167 6.14 15.94 8.46
N GLU A 168 6.55 16.89 7.62
CA GLU A 168 7.21 18.14 8.00
C GLU A 168 6.35 18.91 9.02
N ARG A 169 5.05 19.12 8.73
CA ARG A 169 4.12 19.76 9.67
C ARG A 169 4.05 19.06 11.03
N PHE A 170 4.00 17.72 11.04
CA PHE A 170 3.93 16.96 12.28
C PHE A 170 5.20 17.16 13.13
N VAL A 171 6.37 17.10 12.49
CA VAL A 171 7.65 17.18 13.22
C VAL A 171 7.98 18.59 13.70
N GLU A 172 7.54 19.63 12.98
CA GLU A 172 7.66 21.02 13.42
C GLU A 172 6.92 21.28 14.74
N GLU A 173 5.79 20.61 14.95
CA GLU A 173 4.96 20.81 16.15
C GLU A 173 5.32 19.87 17.31
N HIS A 174 5.82 18.67 17.03
CA HIS A 174 5.88 17.59 18.03
C HIS A 174 7.26 16.96 18.25
N VAL A 175 8.24 17.22 17.38
CA VAL A 175 9.57 16.60 17.48
C VAL A 175 10.63 17.62 17.87
N LEU A 176 11.61 17.18 18.66
CA LEU A 176 12.75 18.03 19.02
C LEU A 176 13.60 18.37 17.78
N ASN A 177 13.92 19.66 17.59
CA ASN A 177 14.71 20.16 16.45
C ASN A 177 15.98 19.37 16.12
N LYS A 178 16.66 18.80 17.12
CA LYS A 178 17.90 18.01 16.92
C LYS A 178 17.70 16.71 16.13
N SER A 179 16.47 16.21 16.07
CA SER A 179 16.10 15.00 15.35
C SER A 179 15.55 15.30 13.95
N ILE A 180 15.53 16.56 13.54
CA ILE A 180 15.03 17.02 12.24
C ILE A 180 16.24 17.34 11.35
N GLY A 181 16.24 16.80 10.14
CA GLY A 181 17.25 17.06 9.11
C GLY A 181 16.66 17.78 7.91
N ARG A 182 17.52 18.47 7.14
CA ARG A 182 17.15 19.09 5.88
C ARG A 182 17.49 18.14 4.72
N PHE A 183 16.48 17.71 3.98
CA PHE A 183 16.62 16.73 2.89
C PHE A 183 16.13 17.29 1.57
N SER A 184 16.93 17.10 0.50
CA SER A 184 16.48 17.34 -0.87
C SER A 184 15.84 16.08 -1.40
N VAL A 185 14.52 16.05 -1.44
CA VAL A 185 13.75 14.88 -1.85
C VAL A 185 13.56 14.93 -3.36
N SER A 186 14.11 13.93 -4.05
CA SER A 186 13.94 13.77 -5.49
C SER A 186 12.52 13.38 -5.85
N ARG A 187 12.07 13.85 -7.03
CA ARG A 187 10.73 13.59 -7.58
C ARG A 187 9.61 13.92 -6.58
N ALA A 188 9.70 15.09 -5.98
CA ALA A 188 8.72 15.57 -5.02
C ALA A 188 7.43 16.03 -5.69
N PHE A 189 7.52 16.59 -6.90
CA PHE A 189 6.37 17.01 -7.72
C PHE A 189 6.71 16.88 -9.20
N PHE A 190 5.68 16.79 -10.05
CA PHE A 190 5.84 16.81 -11.50
C PHE A 190 5.68 18.23 -12.03
N ASP A 191 6.67 18.68 -12.79
CA ASP A 191 6.71 19.99 -13.41
C ASP A 191 6.20 19.88 -14.85
N TYR A 192 4.97 20.31 -15.08
CA TYR A 192 4.30 20.24 -16.38
C TYR A 192 4.85 21.24 -17.40
N GLU A 193 5.51 22.32 -16.97
CA GLU A 193 6.16 23.27 -17.88
C GLU A 193 7.36 22.61 -18.56
N PHE A 194 8.16 21.88 -17.79
CA PHE A 194 9.37 21.22 -18.29
C PHE A 194 9.19 19.72 -18.58
N GLY A 195 8.02 19.15 -18.30
CA GLY A 195 7.70 17.73 -18.50
C GLY A 195 8.60 16.78 -17.70
N ARG A 196 8.93 17.14 -16.45
CA ARG A 196 9.89 16.38 -15.62
C ARG A 196 9.54 16.36 -14.14
N TRP A 197 9.97 15.30 -13.46
CA TRP A 197 9.94 15.26 -12.00
C TRP A 197 11.03 16.16 -11.39
N SER A 198 10.62 17.02 -10.46
CA SER A 198 11.49 18.01 -9.80
C SER A 198 11.68 17.70 -8.31
N SER A 199 12.81 18.12 -7.76
CA SER A 199 13.13 17.95 -6.33
C SER A 199 12.59 19.12 -5.51
N LYS A 200 12.27 18.87 -4.24
CA LYS A 200 11.94 19.91 -3.24
C LYS A 200 12.67 19.60 -1.94
N THR A 201 13.04 20.65 -1.22
CA THR A 201 13.68 20.53 0.10
C THR A 201 12.62 20.51 1.19
N TYR A 202 12.79 19.63 2.17
CA TYR A 202 11.92 19.49 3.35
C TYR A 202 12.74 19.34 4.64
N TYR A 203 12.13 19.64 5.77
CA TYR A 203 12.59 19.37 7.12
C TYR A 203 11.89 18.12 7.65
N LEU A 204 12.63 17.01 7.69
CA LEU A 204 12.06 15.68 7.95
C LEU A 204 12.76 15.01 9.14
N PRO A 205 12.08 14.10 9.86
CA PRO A 205 12.68 13.36 10.95
C PRO A 205 13.83 12.49 10.41
N LYS A 206 15.03 12.72 10.92
CA LYS A 206 16.26 12.02 10.52
C LYS A 206 16.36 10.68 11.24
N PHE A 207 16.56 9.61 10.49
CA PHE A 207 16.82 8.27 11.01
C PHE A 207 18.02 7.63 10.29
N GLY A 208 19.10 7.41 11.03
CA GLY A 208 20.39 7.04 10.43
C GLY A 208 20.89 8.12 9.45
N GLU A 209 21.17 7.72 8.22
CA GLU A 209 21.58 8.62 7.13
C GLU A 209 20.42 9.07 6.21
N ASP A 210 19.19 8.66 6.53
CA ASP A 210 17.99 8.94 5.74
C ASP A 210 16.93 9.67 6.58
N PHE A 211 15.74 9.84 6.01
CA PHE A 211 14.57 10.39 6.68
C PHE A 211 13.43 9.39 6.75
N VAL A 212 12.40 9.74 7.52
CA VAL A 212 11.18 8.94 7.71
C VAL A 212 9.96 9.74 7.24
N LEU A 213 8.98 9.07 6.66
CA LEU A 213 7.70 9.64 6.23
C LEU A 213 6.54 9.04 7.03
N LEU A 214 5.70 9.90 7.57
CA LEU A 214 4.41 9.52 8.12
C LEU A 214 3.37 9.41 7.01
N THR A 215 2.46 8.46 7.16
CA THR A 215 1.34 8.25 6.22
C THR A 215 0.01 8.39 6.96
N PRO A 216 -0.97 9.13 6.42
CA PRO A 216 -2.30 9.19 7.01
C PRO A 216 -2.96 7.81 7.05
N ARG A 217 -3.48 7.42 8.22
CA ARG A 217 -4.10 6.11 8.47
C ARG A 217 -5.26 5.82 7.53
N GLU A 218 -6.03 6.85 7.18
CA GLU A 218 -7.22 6.71 6.33
C GLU A 218 -6.91 6.41 4.85
N LEU A 219 -5.65 6.57 4.44
CA LEU A 219 -5.18 6.19 3.10
C LEU A 219 -4.67 4.75 3.03
N LEU A 220 -4.57 4.07 4.19
CA LEU A 220 -3.97 2.75 4.31
C LEU A 220 -5.00 1.62 4.20
N THR A 221 -4.55 0.50 3.65
CA THR A 221 -5.26 -0.79 3.66
C THR A 221 -4.27 -1.94 3.84
N GLN A 222 -4.75 -3.09 4.30
CA GLN A 222 -3.96 -4.32 4.43
C GLN A 222 -4.28 -5.34 3.32
N ASP A 223 -5.47 -5.24 2.74
CA ASP A 223 -5.99 -6.19 1.76
C ASP A 223 -5.60 -5.77 0.32
N ASP A 224 -6.23 -6.35 -0.69
CA ASP A 224 -6.13 -5.82 -2.06
C ASP A 224 -6.79 -4.42 -2.12
N THR A 225 -6.39 -3.61 -3.10
CA THR A 225 -7.03 -2.31 -3.40
C THR A 225 -8.53 -2.49 -3.62
N TRP A 226 -9.34 -1.47 -3.34
CA TRP A 226 -10.80 -1.56 -3.48
C TRP A 226 -11.24 -1.96 -4.89
N ILE A 227 -10.60 -1.36 -5.90
CA ILE A 227 -10.71 -1.78 -7.29
C ILE A 227 -9.56 -2.75 -7.57
N ASN A 228 -9.88 -4.03 -7.73
CA ASN A 228 -8.89 -5.07 -7.99
C ASN A 228 -9.45 -6.18 -8.89
N LYS A 229 -8.53 -6.96 -9.47
CA LYS A 229 -8.83 -8.02 -10.43
C LYS A 229 -9.57 -9.21 -9.83
N LYS A 230 -9.28 -9.56 -8.57
CA LYS A 230 -9.93 -10.68 -7.90
C LYS A 230 -11.42 -10.41 -7.75
N ASP A 231 -11.77 -9.22 -7.26
CA ASP A 231 -13.15 -8.76 -7.12
C ASP A 231 -13.83 -8.64 -8.50
N PHE A 232 -13.15 -8.09 -9.51
CA PHE A 232 -13.68 -8.02 -10.88
C PHE A 232 -14.15 -9.38 -11.41
N VAL A 233 -13.40 -10.44 -11.09
CA VAL A 233 -13.75 -11.80 -11.51
C VAL A 233 -14.84 -12.41 -10.63
N GLN A 234 -14.77 -12.21 -9.32
CA GLN A 234 -15.77 -12.74 -8.37
C GLN A 234 -17.14 -12.12 -8.57
N GLU A 235 -17.18 -10.82 -8.85
CA GLU A 235 -18.40 -10.02 -9.03
C GLU A 235 -18.86 -9.98 -10.49
N TYR A 236 -18.22 -10.74 -11.38
CA TYR A 236 -18.46 -10.64 -12.82
C TYR A 236 -19.93 -10.75 -13.22
N TYR A 237 -20.70 -11.63 -12.57
CA TYR A 237 -22.10 -11.84 -12.91
C TYR A 237 -23.00 -10.63 -12.64
N ASP A 238 -22.58 -9.68 -11.81
CA ASP A 238 -23.33 -8.47 -11.53
C ASP A 238 -22.95 -7.31 -12.46
N ILE A 239 -21.76 -7.36 -13.07
CA ILE A 239 -21.26 -6.30 -13.96
C ILE A 239 -22.17 -6.14 -15.21
N PRO A 240 -22.49 -7.17 -16.02
CA PRO A 240 -23.37 -7.00 -17.19
C PRO A 240 -24.77 -6.51 -16.84
N LYS A 241 -25.29 -6.84 -15.65
CA LYS A 241 -26.62 -6.39 -15.20
C LYS A 241 -26.68 -4.88 -15.03
N ALA A 242 -25.55 -4.24 -14.71
CA ALA A 242 -25.45 -2.79 -14.56
C ALA A 242 -25.48 -2.03 -15.90
N ILE A 243 -25.28 -2.72 -17.04
CA ILE A 243 -25.30 -2.12 -18.38
C ILE A 243 -26.74 -1.81 -18.80
N PRO A 244 -27.15 -0.55 -19.00
CA PRO A 244 -28.54 -0.21 -19.38
C PRO A 244 -28.90 -0.66 -20.81
N ASN A 245 -27.92 -0.67 -21.72
CA ASN A 245 -28.14 -1.08 -23.11
C ASN A 245 -28.31 -2.61 -23.20
N GLN A 246 -29.53 -3.05 -23.52
CA GLN A 246 -29.90 -4.46 -23.60
C GLN A 246 -29.14 -5.20 -24.71
N GLU A 247 -28.99 -4.61 -25.90
CA GLU A 247 -28.28 -5.23 -27.03
C GLU A 247 -26.80 -5.49 -26.67
N LEU A 248 -26.16 -4.51 -26.04
CA LEU A 248 -24.78 -4.65 -25.56
C LEU A 248 -24.67 -5.76 -24.50
N ARG A 249 -25.61 -5.82 -23.55
CA ARG A 249 -25.66 -6.87 -22.52
C ARG A 249 -25.79 -8.26 -23.15
N GLU A 250 -26.71 -8.44 -24.10
CA GLU A 250 -26.91 -9.71 -24.81
C GLU A 250 -25.66 -10.12 -25.60
N ARG A 251 -24.96 -9.18 -26.24
CA ARG A 251 -23.70 -9.43 -26.95
C ARG A 251 -22.57 -9.86 -26.01
N VAL A 252 -22.46 -9.23 -24.85
CA VAL A 252 -21.50 -9.62 -23.80
C VAL A 252 -21.80 -11.04 -23.32
N ASP A 253 -23.06 -11.32 -22.97
CA ASP A 253 -23.49 -12.63 -22.47
C ASP A 253 -23.27 -13.74 -23.49
N ALA A 254 -23.62 -13.49 -24.76
CA ALA A 254 -23.41 -14.44 -25.85
C ALA A 254 -21.92 -14.75 -26.03
N TYR A 255 -21.05 -13.74 -26.01
CA TYR A 255 -19.61 -13.95 -26.12
C TYR A 255 -19.05 -14.73 -24.91
N PHE A 256 -19.39 -14.32 -23.69
CA PHE A 256 -18.92 -15.00 -22.48
C PHE A 256 -19.33 -16.48 -22.48
N ARG A 257 -20.59 -16.80 -22.82
CA ARG A 257 -21.07 -18.19 -22.94
C ARG A 257 -20.36 -18.96 -24.05
N SER A 258 -20.00 -18.31 -25.15
CA SER A 258 -19.32 -18.97 -26.28
C SER A 258 -17.89 -19.43 -25.95
N ILE A 259 -17.26 -18.80 -24.95
CA ILE A 259 -15.89 -19.13 -24.53
C ILE A 259 -15.83 -19.89 -23.20
N LEU A 260 -16.97 -20.07 -22.53
CA LEU A 260 -17.05 -20.78 -21.25
C LEU A 260 -17.34 -22.28 -21.51
N PRO A 261 -16.49 -23.20 -21.03
CA PRO A 261 -16.77 -24.64 -21.19
C PRO A 261 -17.99 -25.06 -20.35
N PRO A 262 -18.64 -26.20 -20.65
CA PRO A 262 -19.89 -26.62 -20.00
C PRO A 262 -19.78 -26.80 -18.47
N ASN A 263 -18.62 -27.25 -17.98
CA ASN A 263 -18.31 -27.40 -16.55
C ASN A 263 -16.95 -26.75 -16.28
N PRO A 264 -16.90 -25.40 -16.19
CA PRO A 264 -15.64 -24.68 -16.08
C PRO A 264 -15.04 -24.87 -14.69
N SER A 265 -13.75 -25.16 -14.65
CA SER A 265 -12.95 -24.94 -13.43
C SER A 265 -12.90 -23.44 -13.10
N ALA A 266 -12.58 -23.10 -11.84
CA ALA A 266 -12.41 -21.71 -11.43
C ALA A 266 -11.40 -20.95 -12.33
N LYS A 267 -10.31 -21.62 -12.71
CA LYS A 267 -9.28 -21.05 -13.59
C LYS A 267 -9.81 -20.75 -15.00
N GLU A 268 -10.66 -21.62 -15.55
CA GLU A 268 -11.27 -21.42 -16.87
C GLU A 268 -12.32 -20.31 -16.84
N ALA A 269 -13.14 -20.26 -15.78
CA ALA A 269 -14.08 -19.16 -15.57
C ALA A 269 -13.34 -17.81 -15.47
N HIS A 270 -12.27 -17.74 -14.68
CA HIS A 270 -11.43 -16.54 -14.57
C HIS A 270 -10.87 -16.11 -15.93
N ARG A 271 -10.38 -17.06 -16.73
CA ARG A 271 -9.86 -16.79 -18.08
C ARG A 271 -10.96 -16.31 -19.03
N ALA A 272 -12.18 -16.83 -18.92
CA ALA A 272 -13.32 -16.39 -19.71
C ALA A 272 -13.71 -14.94 -19.37
N VAL A 273 -13.73 -14.58 -18.08
CA VAL A 273 -13.98 -13.20 -17.63
C VAL A 273 -12.94 -12.24 -18.21
N GLN A 274 -11.65 -12.57 -18.10
CA GLN A 274 -10.56 -11.75 -18.64
C GLN A 274 -10.68 -11.54 -20.15
N LYS A 275 -10.91 -12.61 -20.91
CA LYS A 275 -11.10 -12.52 -22.37
C LYS A 275 -12.30 -11.66 -22.73
N THR A 276 -13.37 -11.73 -21.95
CA THR A 276 -14.57 -10.92 -22.17
C THR A 276 -14.32 -9.46 -21.88
N ALA A 277 -13.60 -9.13 -20.80
CA ALA A 277 -13.20 -7.76 -20.50
C ALA A 277 -12.29 -7.14 -21.57
N LEU A 278 -11.36 -7.92 -22.13
CA LEU A 278 -10.53 -7.49 -23.26
C LEU A 278 -11.37 -7.21 -24.52
N LYS A 279 -12.41 -8.01 -24.77
CA LYS A 279 -13.31 -7.84 -25.93
C LYS A 279 -14.31 -6.71 -25.73
N PHE A 280 -14.75 -6.47 -24.50
CA PHE A 280 -15.71 -5.45 -24.10
C PHE A 280 -15.17 -4.63 -22.92
N PRO A 281 -14.22 -3.69 -23.17
CA PRO A 281 -13.59 -2.89 -22.10
C PRO A 281 -14.58 -2.08 -21.25
N VAL A 282 -15.76 -1.77 -21.80
CA VAL A 282 -16.86 -1.12 -21.08
C VAL A 282 -17.26 -1.84 -19.77
N LEU A 283 -17.01 -3.15 -19.67
CA LEU A 283 -17.25 -3.91 -18.43
C LEU A 283 -16.40 -3.40 -17.26
N ILE A 284 -15.20 -2.89 -17.55
CA ILE A 284 -14.31 -2.31 -16.54
C ILE A 284 -14.94 -1.05 -15.96
N ASP A 285 -15.52 -0.19 -16.80
CA ASP A 285 -16.14 1.05 -16.33
C ASP A 285 -17.39 0.76 -15.49
N TYR A 286 -18.20 -0.24 -15.87
CA TYR A 286 -19.36 -0.65 -15.05
C TYR A 286 -18.94 -1.30 -13.73
N PHE A 287 -17.86 -2.06 -13.70
CA PHE A 287 -17.29 -2.58 -12.45
C PHE A 287 -16.85 -1.44 -11.52
N ILE A 288 -16.09 -0.49 -12.05
CA ILE A 288 -15.62 0.67 -11.28
C ILE A 288 -16.82 1.47 -10.78
N LYS A 289 -17.86 1.67 -11.60
CA LYS A 289 -19.11 2.32 -11.15
C LYS A 289 -19.77 1.59 -9.98
N LEU A 290 -19.80 0.25 -9.98
CA LEU A 290 -20.30 -0.53 -8.85
C LEU A 290 -19.42 -0.34 -7.60
N LYS A 291 -18.10 -0.25 -7.76
CA LYS A 291 -17.16 0.04 -6.68
C LYS A 291 -17.32 1.46 -6.11
N GLU A 292 -17.52 2.47 -6.96
CA GLU A 292 -17.83 3.85 -6.55
C GLU A 292 -19.13 3.92 -5.73
N ASN A 293 -20.19 3.26 -6.20
CA ASN A 293 -21.48 3.22 -5.49
C ASN A 293 -21.37 2.60 -4.09
N ASN A 294 -20.40 1.72 -3.87
CA ASN A 294 -20.15 1.04 -2.61
C ASN A 294 -18.92 1.61 -1.87
N GLY A 295 -18.44 2.81 -2.22
CA GLY A 295 -17.18 3.35 -1.69
C GLY A 295 -17.13 3.53 -0.17
N ALA A 296 -18.28 3.73 0.49
CA ALA A 296 -18.33 3.76 1.96
C ALA A 296 -17.91 2.44 2.62
N GLU A 297 -18.13 1.31 1.93
CA GLU A 297 -17.64 0.00 2.39
C GLU A 297 -16.11 -0.10 2.27
N ALA A 298 -15.51 0.52 1.26
CA ALA A 298 -14.06 0.59 1.09
C ALA A 298 -13.39 1.22 2.32
N GLN A 299 -13.86 2.40 2.72
CA GLN A 299 -13.35 3.12 3.89
C GLN A 299 -13.50 2.28 5.16
N ARG A 300 -14.71 1.76 5.42
CA ARG A 300 -14.99 0.93 6.60
C ARG A 300 -14.08 -0.30 6.66
N ARG A 301 -13.96 -1.04 5.55
CA ARG A 301 -13.14 -2.26 5.46
C ARG A 301 -11.66 -1.92 5.68
N SER A 302 -11.15 -0.89 5.02
CA SER A 302 -9.76 -0.46 5.16
C SER A 302 -9.45 -0.02 6.59
N SER A 303 -10.30 0.80 7.21
CA SER A 303 -10.13 1.20 8.62
C SER A 303 -10.14 0.01 9.57
N GLU A 304 -11.08 -0.94 9.43
CA GLU A 304 -11.13 -2.16 10.25
C GLU A 304 -9.85 -3.01 10.11
N ARG A 305 -9.25 -3.06 8.91
CA ARG A 305 -8.02 -3.81 8.63
C ARG A 305 -6.77 -3.12 9.12
N VAL A 306 -6.68 -1.81 8.97
CA VAL A 306 -5.59 -1.00 9.53
C VAL A 306 -5.62 -1.11 11.04
N GLU A 307 -6.79 -1.01 11.68
CA GLU A 307 -6.94 -1.18 13.12
C GLU A 307 -6.50 -2.58 13.58
N ALA A 308 -6.92 -3.63 12.87
CA ALA A 308 -6.47 -4.98 13.17
C ALA A 308 -4.94 -5.14 13.04
N SER A 309 -4.32 -4.41 12.11
CA SER A 309 -2.86 -4.37 11.93
C SER A 309 -2.17 -3.56 13.02
N THR A 310 -2.74 -2.44 13.47
CA THR A 310 -2.27 -1.65 14.61
C THR A 310 -2.24 -2.51 15.87
N THR A 311 -3.38 -3.13 16.21
CA THR A 311 -3.47 -4.03 17.38
C THR A 311 -2.41 -5.12 17.31
N LEU A 312 -2.25 -5.77 16.15
CA LEU A 312 -1.35 -6.90 16.03
C LEU A 312 0.13 -6.49 16.02
N PHE A 313 0.50 -5.56 15.16
CA PHE A 313 1.91 -5.25 14.90
C PHE A 313 2.45 -4.09 15.71
N VAL A 314 1.61 -3.37 16.46
CA VAL A 314 2.03 -2.30 17.37
C VAL A 314 1.74 -2.71 18.81
N GLU A 315 0.46 -2.84 19.18
CA GLU A 315 0.08 -3.05 20.59
C GLU A 315 0.53 -4.40 21.14
N HIS A 316 0.21 -5.48 20.42
CA HIS A 316 0.55 -6.85 20.80
C HIS A 316 2.06 -7.10 20.75
N ALA A 317 2.76 -6.53 19.77
CA ALA A 317 4.21 -6.60 19.68
C ALA A 317 4.87 -5.91 20.88
N LYS A 318 4.47 -4.67 21.22
CA LYS A 318 4.92 -3.96 22.43
C LYS A 318 4.64 -4.75 23.70
N GLN A 319 3.44 -5.32 23.81
CA GLN A 319 3.08 -6.15 24.96
C GLN A 319 3.98 -7.38 25.09
N LEU A 320 4.28 -8.06 23.99
CA LEU A 320 5.16 -9.23 23.99
C LEU A 320 6.58 -8.86 24.41
N ILE A 321 7.13 -7.77 23.84
CA ILE A 321 8.46 -7.24 24.20
C ILE A 321 8.52 -6.92 25.68
N LYS A 322 7.50 -6.22 26.22
CA LYS A 322 7.42 -5.87 27.63
C LYS A 322 7.42 -7.10 28.54
N ILE A 323 6.63 -8.12 28.22
CA ILE A 323 6.58 -9.37 29.01
C ILE A 323 7.94 -10.10 28.93
N LEU A 324 8.54 -10.18 27.76
CA LEU A 324 9.86 -10.81 27.60
C LEU A 324 10.93 -10.06 28.39
N GLN A 325 10.89 -8.73 28.40
CA GLN A 325 11.83 -7.89 29.12
C GLN A 325 11.65 -7.98 30.65
N SER A 326 10.41 -8.01 31.15
CA SER A 326 10.14 -8.03 32.60
C SER A 326 10.25 -9.42 33.22
N GLU A 327 9.85 -10.46 32.48
CA GLU A 327 9.71 -11.81 33.02
C GLU A 327 10.86 -12.76 32.67
N THR A 328 11.82 -12.33 31.83
CA THR A 328 12.92 -13.18 31.36
C THR A 328 14.21 -12.39 31.09
N SER A 329 15.30 -13.09 30.79
CA SER A 329 16.56 -12.48 30.36
C SER A 329 16.66 -12.32 28.83
N PHE A 330 15.53 -12.35 28.11
CA PHE A 330 15.49 -12.43 26.65
C PHE A 330 16.32 -11.37 25.93
N TYR A 331 16.39 -10.14 26.45
CA TYR A 331 17.16 -9.03 25.84
C TYR A 331 18.52 -8.76 26.49
N ARG A 332 18.91 -9.50 27.53
CA ARG A 332 20.16 -9.23 28.27
C ARG A 332 21.41 -9.76 27.55
N GLU A 333 21.31 -10.95 26.96
CA GLU A 333 22.43 -11.61 26.30
C GLU A 333 22.29 -11.51 24.77
N PRO A 334 23.37 -11.17 24.03
CA PRO A 334 23.35 -11.10 22.58
C PRO A 334 23.21 -12.50 21.94
N LEU A 335 22.68 -12.55 20.71
CA LEU A 335 22.64 -13.77 19.89
C LEU A 335 24.05 -14.14 19.37
N ALA A 336 24.91 -14.67 20.25
CA ALA A 336 26.29 -15.02 19.92
C ALA A 336 26.52 -16.53 19.64
N SER A 337 25.55 -17.40 19.97
CA SER A 337 25.69 -18.85 19.78
C SER A 337 24.35 -19.57 19.56
N LYS A 338 24.43 -20.85 19.16
CA LYS A 338 23.26 -21.73 19.04
C LYS A 338 22.56 -21.91 20.40
N GLU A 339 23.34 -21.98 21.47
CA GLU A 339 22.85 -22.13 22.85
C GLU A 339 22.06 -20.89 23.27
N ALA A 340 22.57 -19.69 23.00
CA ALA A 340 21.87 -18.43 23.27
C ALA A 340 20.56 -18.32 22.46
N ALA A 341 20.56 -18.76 21.20
CA ALA A 341 19.35 -18.82 20.39
C ALA A 341 18.32 -19.81 20.97
N HIS A 342 18.76 -20.99 21.39
CA HIS A 342 17.90 -21.98 22.03
C HIS A 342 17.31 -21.47 23.35
N GLU A 343 18.10 -20.80 24.18
CA GLU A 343 17.63 -20.21 25.43
C GLU A 343 16.54 -19.15 25.20
N LYS A 344 16.72 -18.27 24.21
CA LYS A 344 15.68 -17.29 23.83
C LYS A 344 14.39 -17.94 23.35
N VAL A 345 14.48 -19.06 22.62
CA VAL A 345 13.30 -19.84 22.24
C VAL A 345 12.61 -20.41 23.49
N LEU A 346 13.36 -20.86 24.49
CA LEU A 346 12.79 -21.32 25.77
C LEU A 346 12.11 -20.19 26.55
N PHE A 347 12.69 -18.98 26.55
CA PHE A 347 12.03 -17.80 27.12
C PHE A 347 10.71 -17.48 26.42
N LEU A 348 10.68 -17.49 25.08
CA LEU A 348 9.43 -17.27 24.35
C LEU A 348 8.41 -18.37 24.66
N LYS A 349 8.83 -19.65 24.68
CA LYS A 349 7.98 -20.79 25.04
C LYS A 349 7.35 -20.58 26.42
N ASP A 350 8.15 -20.26 27.42
CA ASP A 350 7.66 -20.01 28.79
C ASP A 350 6.67 -18.83 28.84
N VAL A 351 6.96 -17.75 28.10
CA VAL A 351 6.04 -16.61 28.01
C VAL A 351 4.70 -17.01 27.40
N ILE A 352 4.71 -17.80 26.33
CA ILE A 352 3.50 -18.25 25.64
C ILE A 352 2.69 -19.21 26.52
N GLU A 353 3.34 -20.23 27.08
CA GLU A 353 2.71 -21.34 27.79
C GLU A 353 2.28 -20.94 29.21
N ASN A 354 3.12 -20.19 29.94
CA ASN A 354 2.97 -19.99 31.38
C ASN A 354 2.68 -18.55 31.80
N LYS A 355 2.99 -17.55 30.97
CA LYS A 355 2.86 -16.11 31.34
C LYS A 355 1.80 -15.35 30.53
N GLY A 356 0.87 -16.07 29.91
CA GLY A 356 -0.26 -15.48 29.20
C GLY A 356 0.05 -14.93 27.80
N GLY A 357 1.27 -15.13 27.29
CA GLY A 357 1.71 -14.67 25.97
C GLY A 357 0.90 -15.26 24.80
N HIS A 358 0.25 -16.42 24.98
CA HIS A 358 -0.62 -17.00 23.94
C HIS A 358 -1.73 -16.04 23.47
N ARG A 359 -2.20 -15.11 24.32
CA ARG A 359 -3.28 -14.16 23.99
C ARG A 359 -2.89 -13.17 22.89
N ILE A 360 -1.60 -12.88 22.76
CA ILE A 360 -1.02 -11.94 21.78
C ILE A 360 -1.27 -12.44 20.35
N PHE A 361 -1.45 -13.76 20.17
CA PHE A 361 -1.72 -14.36 18.88
C PHE A 361 -3.23 -14.42 18.53
N TYR A 362 -4.07 -13.69 19.25
CA TYR A 362 -5.51 -13.61 19.02
C TYR A 362 -5.99 -12.16 18.92
N ASN A 363 -6.71 -11.80 17.86
CA ASN A 363 -7.40 -10.52 17.75
C ASN A 363 -8.93 -10.75 17.76
N LYS A 364 -9.63 -10.13 18.71
CA LYS A 364 -11.10 -10.30 18.93
C LYS A 364 -11.53 -11.77 18.94
N GLY A 365 -10.76 -12.61 19.65
CA GLY A 365 -11.02 -14.06 19.78
C GLY A 365 -10.68 -14.89 18.54
N ARG A 366 -10.15 -14.29 17.48
CA ARG A 366 -9.71 -15.00 16.26
C ARG A 366 -8.19 -15.16 16.28
N PRO A 367 -7.65 -16.37 16.11
CA PRO A 367 -6.20 -16.56 16.03
C PRO A 367 -5.63 -15.94 14.75
N ILE A 368 -4.36 -15.56 14.80
CA ILE A 368 -3.58 -15.25 13.59
C ILE A 368 -3.57 -16.49 12.68
N LYS A 369 -3.80 -16.28 11.38
CA LYS A 369 -3.89 -17.37 10.39
C LYS A 369 -2.76 -17.36 9.37
N ARG A 370 -2.07 -16.24 9.20
CA ARG A 370 -1.05 -16.08 8.15
C ARG A 370 0.33 -16.26 8.76
N GLU A 371 1.13 -17.12 8.15
CA GLU A 371 2.53 -17.31 8.52
C GLU A 371 3.33 -15.99 8.42
N SER A 372 3.04 -15.19 7.39
CA SER A 372 3.68 -13.87 7.20
C SER A 372 3.51 -12.94 8.40
N ASP A 373 2.34 -12.96 9.07
CA ASP A 373 2.09 -12.13 10.24
C ASP A 373 2.95 -12.57 11.43
N LEU A 374 3.12 -13.88 11.60
CA LEU A 374 4.00 -14.43 12.64
C LEU A 374 5.47 -14.10 12.38
N GLN A 375 5.90 -14.12 11.12
CA GLN A 375 7.27 -13.75 10.73
C GLN A 375 7.56 -12.27 11.06
N ILE A 376 6.61 -11.36 10.81
CA ILE A 376 6.74 -9.94 11.16
C ILE A 376 6.83 -9.76 12.68
N LEU A 377 5.91 -10.38 13.44
CA LEU A 377 5.97 -10.36 14.91
C LEU A 377 7.29 -10.88 15.45
N TYR A 378 7.78 -12.00 14.89
CA TYR A 378 9.08 -12.55 15.24
C TYR A 378 10.19 -11.52 15.01
N ARG A 379 10.21 -10.83 13.87
CA ARG A 379 11.22 -9.79 13.58
C ARG A 379 11.17 -8.62 14.54
N LEU A 380 9.99 -8.10 14.84
CA LEU A 380 9.78 -7.02 15.81
C LEU A 380 10.33 -7.42 17.19
N VAL A 381 9.95 -8.60 17.68
CA VAL A 381 10.33 -9.08 19.02
C VAL A 381 11.83 -9.39 19.11
N TRP A 382 12.44 -9.95 18.06
CA TRP A 382 13.86 -10.30 18.06
C TRP A 382 14.80 -9.12 17.77
N HIS A 383 14.30 -7.93 17.43
CA HIS A 383 15.15 -6.81 17.05
C HIS A 383 16.22 -6.47 18.10
N GLY A 384 15.82 -6.28 19.35
CA GLY A 384 16.71 -5.93 20.46
C GLY A 384 17.58 -7.07 20.99
N THR A 385 17.70 -8.18 20.25
CA THR A 385 18.54 -9.33 20.63
C THR A 385 19.88 -9.41 19.89
N ARG A 386 20.11 -8.46 18.98
CA ARG A 386 21.28 -8.39 18.10
C ARG A 386 22.52 -7.87 18.80
#